data_AF-A0A6H1ZF58-F1
#
_entry.id   AF-A0A6H1ZF58-F1
#
_cell.length_a   1.000
_cell.length_b   1.000
_cell.length_c   1.000
_cell.angle_alpha   90.00
_cell.angle_beta   90.00
_cell.angle_gamma   90.00
#
_symmetry.space_group_name_H-M   'P 1'
#
loop_
_entity.id
_entity.type
_entity.pdbx_description
1 polymer ?
#
loop_
_entity_poly.entity_id
_entity_poly.type
_entity_poly.pdbx_seq_one_letter_code
_entity_poly.pdbx_strand_id
1 'polypeptide(L)'
;MPAAEITADKNGKIQSDTYKVIRPLPVKKTRDDLFKLAQEAANLASQCDGLQLEAKSISDSYKGRMNEIADRIRTIHRIVRDEAETMDVPCVVMLDYKHGRATVTREDTGEVVTERSLTPAECQMEIDRSAPPGPSTEPGKKVGGKAKPKGKGSK
;
A
#
# COMPACT_ATOMS: atom_id res chain seq x y z
N MET A 1 51.20 -46.34 18.24
CA MET A 1 50.52 -47.63 18.03
C MET A 1 51.07 -48.61 19.06
N PRO A 2 50.27 -49.14 20.00
CA PRO A 2 50.76 -50.17 20.89
C PRO A 2 50.76 -51.51 20.14
N ALA A 3 51.93 -52.14 20.06
CA ALA A 3 52.08 -53.51 19.57
C ALA A 3 51.56 -54.47 20.66
N ALA A 4 50.58 -55.30 20.32
CA ALA A 4 50.12 -56.36 21.21
C ALA A 4 51.04 -57.56 21.06
N GLU A 5 51.88 -57.83 22.07
CA GLU A 5 52.64 -59.07 22.16
C GLU A 5 51.69 -60.22 22.52
N ILE A 6 51.60 -61.22 21.65
CA ILE A 6 50.81 -62.43 21.87
C ILE A 6 51.73 -63.49 22.46
N THR A 7 51.78 -63.61 23.79
CA THR A 7 52.44 -64.74 24.47
C THR A 7 51.50 -65.94 24.53
N ALA A 8 51.86 -67.03 23.82
CA ALA A 8 51.17 -68.31 23.88
C ALA A 8 51.58 -69.10 25.13
N ASP A 9 50.61 -69.47 25.94
CA ASP A 9 50.74 -70.47 27.00
C ASP A 9 50.87 -71.88 26.40
N LYS A 10 51.66 -72.73 27.06
CA LYS A 10 52.07 -74.07 26.59
C LYS A 10 50.93 -75.08 26.35
N ASN A 11 49.68 -74.68 26.58
CA ASN A 11 48.47 -75.49 26.43
C ASN A 11 47.54 -75.04 25.29
N GLY A 12 47.98 -74.12 24.43
CA GLY A 12 47.26 -73.75 23.21
C GLY A 12 45.91 -73.04 23.43
N LYS A 13 45.68 -72.43 24.59
CA LYS A 13 44.47 -71.63 24.87
C LYS A 13 44.80 -70.15 24.70
N ILE A 14 44.36 -69.56 23.60
CA ILE A 14 44.49 -68.11 23.36
C ILE A 14 43.80 -67.35 24.53
N GLN A 15 44.58 -66.76 25.43
CA GLN A 15 44.07 -65.85 26.45
C GLN A 15 43.75 -64.51 25.77
N SER A 16 42.47 -64.21 25.62
CA SER A 16 42.01 -62.95 25.04
C SER A 16 42.06 -61.84 26.09
N ASP A 17 43.15 -61.07 26.10
CA ASP A 17 43.23 -59.84 26.88
C ASP A 17 42.20 -58.83 26.38
N THR A 18 41.14 -58.62 27.18
CA THR A 18 40.05 -57.71 26.83
C THR A 18 40.37 -56.32 27.36
N TYR A 19 40.54 -55.34 26.48
CA TYR A 19 40.72 -53.93 26.85
C TYR A 19 39.59 -53.05 26.27
N LYS A 20 39.19 -52.01 27.02
CA LYS A 20 38.12 -51.08 26.62
C LYS A 20 38.71 -49.94 25.79
N VAL A 21 38.06 -49.62 24.67
CA VAL A 21 38.42 -48.48 23.81
C VAL A 21 37.16 -47.66 23.52
N ILE A 22 37.23 -46.35 23.70
CA ILE A 22 36.16 -45.42 23.31
C ILE A 22 36.38 -45.04 21.85
N ARG A 23 35.40 -45.30 21.00
CA ARG A 23 35.40 -44.85 19.59
C ARG A 23 34.06 -44.21 19.25
N PRO A 24 34.03 -43.09 18.52
CA PRO A 24 32.79 -42.58 17.96
C PRO A 24 32.33 -43.56 16.88
N LEU A 25 31.20 -44.19 17.12
CA LEU A 25 30.59 -45.13 16.18
C LEU A 25 29.22 -44.60 15.76
N PRO A 26 28.81 -44.79 14.49
CA PRO A 26 27.46 -44.47 14.07
C PRO A 26 26.47 -45.39 14.78
N VAL A 27 25.60 -44.81 15.60
CA VAL A 27 24.54 -45.53 16.32
C VAL A 27 23.21 -45.23 15.66
N LYS A 28 22.47 -46.29 15.31
CA LYS A 28 21.09 -46.15 14.82
C LYS A 28 20.19 -45.70 15.96
N LYS A 29 19.42 -44.63 15.73
CA LYS A 29 18.43 -44.14 16.67
C LYS A 29 17.20 -45.05 16.69
N THR A 30 16.56 -45.15 17.85
CA THR A 30 15.28 -45.86 17.95
C THR A 30 14.17 -45.03 17.31
N ARG A 31 13.02 -45.67 17.04
CA ARG A 31 11.85 -44.97 16.49
C ARG A 31 11.37 -43.85 17.40
N ASP A 32 11.39 -44.06 18.71
CA ASP A 32 10.95 -43.07 19.69
C ASP A 32 11.88 -41.86 19.75
N ASP A 33 13.20 -42.09 19.62
CA ASP A 33 14.17 -41.00 19.54
C ASP A 33 13.96 -40.17 18.27
N LEU A 34 13.70 -40.82 17.14
CA LEU A 34 13.41 -40.13 15.88
C LEU A 34 12.12 -39.31 15.98
N PHE A 35 11.09 -39.83 16.65
CA PHE A 35 9.84 -39.11 16.86
C PHE A 35 10.04 -37.86 17.72
N LYS A 36 10.78 -37.96 18.83
CA LYS A 36 11.12 -36.80 19.68
C LYS A 36 11.90 -35.74 18.91
N LEU A 37 12.89 -36.16 18.12
CA LEU A 37 13.67 -35.26 17.27
C LEU A 37 12.80 -34.59 16.20
N ALA A 38 11.86 -35.32 15.59
CA ALA A 38 10.94 -34.74 14.63
C ALA A 38 10.01 -33.70 15.27
N GLN A 39 9.51 -33.98 16.48
CA GLN A 39 8.68 -33.04 17.23
C GLN A 39 9.47 -31.78 17.63
N GLU A 40 10.70 -31.94 18.11
CA GLU A 40 11.59 -30.83 18.42
C GLU A 40 11.90 -29.99 17.18
N ALA A 41 12.22 -30.64 16.05
CA ALA A 41 12.45 -29.96 14.79
C ALA A 41 11.23 -29.17 14.31
N ALA A 42 10.01 -29.73 14.41
CA ALA A 42 8.78 -29.03 14.05
C ALA A 42 8.52 -27.81 14.95
N ASN A 43 8.80 -27.93 16.24
CA ASN A 43 8.66 -26.82 17.18
C ASN A 43 9.66 -25.70 16.88
N LEU A 44 10.93 -26.05 16.65
CA LEU A 44 11.98 -25.09 16.31
C LEU A 44 11.71 -24.40 14.97
N ALA A 45 11.22 -25.15 13.97
CA ALA A 45 10.80 -24.58 12.69
C ALA A 45 9.67 -23.55 12.88
N SER A 46 8.63 -23.91 13.64
CA SER A 46 7.51 -22.98 13.93
C SER A 46 7.98 -21.72 14.68
N GLN A 47 8.91 -21.87 15.63
CA GLN A 47 9.49 -20.73 16.34
C GLN A 47 10.31 -19.84 15.41
N CYS A 48 11.09 -20.44 14.50
CA CYS A 48 11.88 -19.70 13.52
C CYS A 48 10.98 -18.89 12.57
N ASP A 49 9.92 -19.50 12.06
CA ASP A 49 8.95 -18.83 11.19
C ASP A 49 8.26 -17.67 11.91
N GLY A 50 7.87 -17.86 13.18
CA GLY A 50 7.30 -16.80 14.02
C GLY A 50 8.24 -15.62 14.20
N LEU A 51 9.49 -15.88 14.58
CA LEU A 51 10.51 -14.84 14.76
C LEU A 51 10.82 -14.10 13.44
N GLN A 52 10.81 -14.81 12.31
CA GLN A 52 11.03 -14.18 11.00
C GLN A 52 9.87 -13.25 10.62
N LEU A 53 8.63 -13.63 10.91
CA LEU A 53 7.45 -12.77 10.69
C LEU A 53 7.48 -11.54 11.59
N GLU A 54 7.82 -11.70 12.87
CA GLU A 54 7.97 -10.58 13.81
C GLU A 54 9.06 -9.61 13.36
N ALA A 55 10.24 -10.12 13.00
CA ALA A 55 11.33 -9.30 12.49
C ALA A 55 10.93 -8.52 11.24
N LYS A 56 10.21 -9.17 10.32
CA LYS A 56 9.69 -8.51 9.11
C LYS A 56 8.69 -7.40 9.46
N SER A 57 7.72 -7.68 10.33
CA SER A 57 6.73 -6.71 10.80
C SER A 57 7.37 -5.48 11.44
N ILE A 58 8.35 -5.70 12.32
CA ILE A 58 9.11 -4.62 12.97
C ILE A 58 9.87 -3.80 11.90
N SER A 59 10.53 -4.47 10.95
CA SER A 59 11.27 -3.78 9.89
C SER A 59 10.36 -2.92 9.01
N ASP A 60 9.16 -3.41 8.70
CA ASP A 60 8.19 -2.69 7.87
C ASP A 60 7.60 -1.50 8.62
N SER A 61 7.37 -1.63 9.93
CA SER A 61 6.97 -0.52 10.81
C SER A 61 8.01 0.59 10.85
N TYR A 62 9.30 0.25 11.01
CA TYR A 62 10.37 1.25 10.98
C TYR A 62 10.52 1.91 9.60
N LYS A 63 10.41 1.15 8.51
CA LYS A 63 10.40 1.72 7.15
C LYS A 63 9.24 2.70 6.96
N GLY A 64 8.05 2.37 7.46
CA GLY A 64 6.90 3.27 7.45
C GLY A 64 7.21 4.61 8.12
N ARG A 65 7.75 4.57 9.36
CA ARG A 65 8.15 5.78 10.10
C ARG A 65 9.24 6.58 9.39
N MET A 66 10.22 5.90 8.78
CA MET A 66 11.28 6.56 8.01
C MET A 66 10.70 7.29 6.80
N ASN A 67 9.76 6.67 6.08
CA ASN A 67 9.09 7.28 4.94
C ASN A 67 8.27 8.50 5.36
N GLU A 68 7.52 8.42 6.45
CA GLU A 68 6.76 9.56 6.99
C GLU A 68 7.68 10.75 7.31
N ILE A 69 8.82 10.50 7.96
CA ILE A 69 9.81 11.55 8.26
C ILE A 69 10.40 12.11 6.96
N ALA A 70 10.75 11.25 6.00
CA ALA A 70 11.30 11.67 4.72
C ALA A 70 10.31 12.55 3.93
N ASP A 71 9.03 12.21 3.94
CA ASP A 71 7.98 12.99 3.29
C ASP A 71 7.78 14.35 3.96
N ARG A 72 7.81 14.40 5.31
CA ARG A 72 7.82 15.67 6.05
C ARG A 72 9.02 16.54 5.69
N ILE A 73 10.22 15.95 5.62
CA ILE A 73 11.43 16.66 5.21
C ILE A 73 11.24 17.22 3.80
N ARG A 74 10.72 16.45 2.84
CA ARG A 74 10.46 16.92 1.48
C ARG A 74 9.50 18.10 1.45
N THR A 75 8.42 18.05 2.21
CA THR A 75 7.45 19.15 2.32
C THR A 75 8.11 20.41 2.88
N ILE A 76 8.86 20.28 3.98
CA ILE A 76 9.57 21.43 4.59
C ILE A 76 10.61 22.00 3.62
N HIS A 77 11.38 21.15 2.95
CA HIS A 77 12.34 21.60 1.94
C HIS A 77 11.68 22.38 0.81
N ARG A 78 10.49 21.95 0.38
CA ARG A 78 9.72 22.68 -0.63
C ARG A 78 9.27 24.04 -0.11
N ILE A 79 8.72 24.12 1.11
CA ILE A 79 8.30 25.38 1.72
C ILE A 79 9.50 26.34 1.86
N VAL A 80 10.64 25.85 2.33
CA VAL A 80 11.87 26.65 2.48
C VAL A 80 12.39 27.13 1.12
N ARG A 81 12.36 26.27 0.10
CA ARG A 81 12.84 26.61 -1.25
C ARG A 81 11.94 27.62 -1.95
N ASP A 82 10.63 27.43 -1.85
CA ASP A 82 9.64 28.24 -2.55
C ASP A 82 9.31 29.52 -1.76
N GLU A 83 9.80 29.63 -0.51
CA GLU A 83 9.48 30.69 0.47
C GLU A 83 7.96 30.91 0.65
N ALA A 84 7.18 29.87 0.37
CA ALA A 84 5.73 29.91 0.34
C ALA A 84 5.14 28.57 0.79
N GLU A 85 4.06 28.64 1.57
CA GLU A 85 3.30 27.48 2.01
C GLU A 85 1.94 27.45 1.28
N THR A 86 1.59 26.30 0.70
CA THR A 86 0.26 26.12 0.11
C THR A 86 -0.74 25.81 1.21
N MET A 87 -1.62 26.76 1.50
CA MET A 87 -2.70 26.60 2.47
C MET A 87 -4.06 26.69 1.76
N ASP A 88 -5.02 25.88 2.21
CA ASP A 88 -6.41 26.03 1.80
C ASP A 88 -7.01 27.23 2.53
N VAL A 89 -7.26 28.31 1.79
CA VAL A 89 -7.82 29.56 2.33
C VAL A 89 -9.23 29.75 1.78
N PRO A 90 -10.24 30.07 2.62
CA PRO A 90 -11.59 30.35 2.15
C PRO A 90 -11.60 31.55 1.19
N CYS A 91 -12.20 31.35 0.02
CA CYS A 91 -12.31 32.35 -1.03
C CYS A 91 -13.76 32.49 -1.48
N VAL A 92 -14.20 33.71 -1.75
CA VAL A 92 -15.50 34.04 -2.33
C VAL A 92 -15.33 34.31 -3.82
N VAL A 93 -16.23 33.76 -4.63
CA VAL A 93 -16.33 34.08 -6.05
C VAL A 93 -17.49 35.06 -6.25
N MET A 94 -17.17 36.27 -6.71
CA MET A 94 -18.16 37.26 -7.11
C MET A 94 -18.30 37.29 -8.64
N LEU A 95 -19.53 37.14 -9.14
CA LEU A 95 -19.85 37.18 -10.56
C LEU A 95 -20.43 38.56 -10.90
N ASP A 96 -19.67 39.38 -11.59
CA ASP A 96 -20.12 40.67 -12.13
C ASP A 96 -20.59 40.48 -13.57
N TYR A 97 -21.89 40.21 -13.71
CA TYR A 97 -22.54 39.98 -15.00
C TYR A 97 -22.53 41.21 -15.90
N LYS A 98 -22.56 42.42 -15.35
CA LYS A 98 -22.57 43.66 -16.14
C LYS A 98 -21.26 43.85 -16.90
N HIS A 99 -20.15 43.48 -16.27
CA HIS A 99 -18.81 43.61 -16.86
C HIS A 99 -18.29 42.30 -17.44
N GLY A 100 -19.04 41.20 -17.30
CA GLY A 100 -18.66 39.89 -17.83
C GLY A 100 -17.50 39.25 -17.09
N ARG A 101 -17.32 39.51 -15.78
CA ARG A 101 -16.15 39.07 -15.01
C ARG A 101 -16.51 38.26 -13.76
N ALA A 102 -15.66 37.30 -13.44
CA ALA A 102 -15.66 36.58 -12.18
C ALA A 102 -14.38 36.91 -11.40
N THR A 103 -14.55 37.34 -10.16
CA THR A 103 -13.46 37.72 -9.26
C THR A 103 -13.43 36.75 -8.09
N VAL A 104 -12.28 36.13 -7.87
CA VAL A 104 -12.02 35.27 -6.71
C VAL A 104 -11.26 36.08 -5.68
N THR A 105 -11.86 36.29 -4.51
CA THR A 105 -11.30 37.10 -3.43
C THR A 105 -11.12 36.26 -2.19
N ARG A 106 -9.96 36.34 -1.54
CA ARG A 106 -9.73 35.73 -0.23
C ARG A 106 -10.57 36.41 0.84
N GLU A 107 -11.22 35.63 1.70
CA GLU A 107 -12.08 36.18 2.76
C GLU A 107 -11.29 36.85 3.90
N ASP A 108 -10.10 36.34 4.18
CA ASP A 108 -9.29 36.77 5.33
C ASP A 108 -8.62 38.14 5.12
N THR A 109 -8.17 38.39 3.90
CA THR A 109 -7.35 39.55 3.51
C THR A 109 -8.08 40.47 2.55
N GLY A 110 -9.16 40.01 1.91
CA GLY A 110 -9.84 40.74 0.84
C GLY A 110 -9.03 40.83 -0.45
N GLU A 111 -7.92 40.09 -0.55
CA GLU A 111 -7.05 40.11 -1.72
C GLU A 111 -7.67 39.36 -2.90
N VAL A 112 -7.63 39.97 -4.09
CA VAL A 112 -8.11 39.33 -5.32
C VAL A 112 -7.06 38.36 -5.82
N VAL A 113 -7.39 37.07 -5.79
CA VAL A 113 -6.50 35.97 -6.19
C VAL A 113 -6.48 35.79 -7.70
N THR A 114 -7.66 35.92 -8.31
CA THR A 114 -7.82 35.68 -9.75
C THR A 114 -9.02 36.42 -10.30
N GLU A 115 -8.85 37.00 -11.47
CA GLU A 115 -9.92 37.62 -12.24
C GLU A 115 -9.99 36.92 -13.60
N ARG A 116 -11.18 36.44 -13.97
CA ARG A 116 -11.40 35.80 -15.26
C ARG A 116 -12.71 36.27 -15.89
N SER A 117 -12.83 36.11 -17.21
CA SER A 117 -14.12 36.31 -17.87
C SER A 117 -15.14 35.26 -17.43
N LEU A 118 -16.41 35.65 -17.42
CA LEU A 118 -17.51 34.72 -17.22
C LEU A 118 -17.55 33.69 -18.34
N THR A 119 -17.81 32.45 -17.97
CA THR A 119 -18.08 31.38 -18.93
C THR A 119 -19.48 31.55 -19.52
N PRO A 120 -19.76 31.00 -20.72
CA PRO A 120 -21.09 31.05 -21.33
C PRO A 120 -22.19 30.49 -20.41
N ALA A 121 -21.87 29.47 -19.62
CA ALA A 121 -22.80 28.88 -18.66
C ALA A 121 -23.14 29.84 -17.51
N GLU A 122 -22.15 30.58 -16.99
CA GLU A 122 -22.37 31.58 -15.93
C GLU A 122 -23.17 32.77 -16.45
N CYS A 123 -22.88 33.26 -17.66
CA CYS A 123 -23.67 34.33 -18.30
C CYS A 123 -25.16 33.94 -18.45
N GLN A 124 -25.45 32.66 -18.69
CA GLN A 124 -26.82 32.19 -18.83
C GLN A 124 -27.61 32.20 -17.51
N MET A 125 -26.94 32.18 -16.35
CA MET A 125 -27.60 32.14 -15.04
C MET A 125 -28.29 33.47 -14.67
N GLU A 126 -27.91 34.59 -15.28
CA GLU A 126 -28.53 35.90 -15.00
C GLU A 126 -29.99 35.96 -15.51
N ILE A 127 -30.34 35.15 -16.52
CA ILE A 127 -31.63 35.24 -17.23
C ILE A 127 -32.80 34.67 -16.39
N ASP A 128 -32.53 33.83 -15.39
CA ASP A 128 -33.57 33.00 -14.75
C ASP A 128 -34.26 33.64 -13.52
N ARG A 129 -33.99 34.91 -13.17
CA ARG A 129 -34.51 35.50 -11.90
C ARG A 129 -35.31 36.81 -11.98
N SER A 130 -35.56 37.41 -13.14
CA SER A 130 -36.31 38.69 -13.19
C SER A 130 -37.55 38.73 -14.09
N ALA A 131 -37.96 37.63 -14.71
CA ALA A 131 -39.18 37.60 -15.52
C ALA A 131 -40.32 36.89 -14.78
N PRO A 132 -41.47 37.54 -14.49
CA PRO A 132 -42.68 36.78 -14.14
C PRO A 132 -43.01 35.84 -15.30
N PRO A 133 -43.49 34.60 -15.05
CA PRO A 133 -43.82 33.66 -16.11
C PRO A 133 -44.89 34.27 -17.00
N GLY A 134 -44.49 34.73 -18.20
CA GLY A 134 -45.42 35.21 -19.21
C GLY A 134 -46.30 34.04 -19.69
N PRO A 135 -47.58 34.28 -19.99
CA PRO A 135 -48.51 33.22 -20.38
C PRO A 135 -48.03 32.55 -21.68
N SER A 136 -47.75 31.25 -21.58
CA SER A 136 -47.43 30.38 -22.69
C SER A 136 -48.58 30.44 -23.71
N THR A 137 -48.33 31.07 -24.86
CA THR A 137 -49.26 31.02 -25.99
C THR A 137 -48.83 29.87 -26.87
N GLU A 138 -49.58 28.77 -26.79
CA GLU A 138 -49.45 27.62 -27.69
C GLU A 138 -49.64 28.05 -29.16
N PRO A 139 -48.87 27.49 -30.11
CA PRO A 139 -49.33 27.32 -31.47
C PRO A 139 -49.57 25.83 -31.74
N GLY A 140 -50.83 25.49 -32.02
CA GLY A 140 -51.26 24.16 -32.34
C GLY A 140 -50.65 23.57 -33.62
N LYS A 141 -50.26 22.30 -33.50
CA LYS A 141 -50.68 21.16 -34.34
C LYS A 141 -50.60 21.32 -35.87
N LYS A 142 -49.65 20.60 -36.50
CA LYS A 142 -49.96 19.72 -37.64
C LYS A 142 -49.22 18.38 -37.58
N VAL A 143 -49.97 17.39 -38.03
CA VAL A 143 -49.80 15.94 -37.94
C VAL A 143 -49.10 15.42 -39.20
N GLY A 144 -48.22 14.41 -39.04
CA GLY A 144 -48.22 13.23 -39.91
C GLY A 144 -47.05 13.06 -40.88
N GLY A 145 -46.23 12.04 -40.64
CA GLY A 145 -45.32 11.44 -41.63
C GLY A 145 -44.47 10.30 -41.02
N LYS A 146 -44.96 9.06 -41.11
CA LYS A 146 -44.32 7.83 -40.58
C LYS A 146 -43.21 7.28 -41.49
N ALA A 147 -42.39 6.44 -40.84
CA ALA A 147 -41.61 5.27 -41.32
C ALA A 147 -40.13 5.53 -41.67
N LYS A 148 -39.14 4.70 -41.32
CA LYS A 148 -38.98 3.48 -40.47
C LYS A 148 -37.46 3.33 -40.20
N PRO A 149 -37.01 2.47 -39.26
CA PRO A 149 -35.62 2.42 -38.78
C PRO A 149 -34.78 1.29 -39.39
N LYS A 150 -33.47 1.52 -39.52
CA LYS A 150 -32.35 0.54 -39.55
C LYS A 150 -31.08 1.30 -39.12
N GLY A 151 -30.16 0.85 -38.29
CA GLY A 151 -29.92 -0.42 -37.61
C GLY A 151 -28.43 -0.45 -37.17
N LYS A 152 -28.18 -0.88 -35.94
CA LYS A 152 -27.01 -1.64 -35.41
C LYS A 152 -25.55 -1.27 -35.76
N GLY A 153 -24.72 -1.25 -34.71
CA GLY A 153 -23.28 -1.61 -34.73
C GLY A 153 -22.53 -0.87 -33.61
N SER A 154 -22.38 -1.40 -32.39
CA SER A 154 -21.42 -2.44 -31.96
C SER A 154 -19.95 -2.02 -32.11
N LYS A 155 -19.31 -1.58 -31.01
CA LYS A 155 -18.36 -2.38 -30.21
C LYS A 155 -17.92 -1.61 -28.98
#